data_AF-A0A8T2YFI3-F1
#
_entry.id   AF-A0A8T2YFI3-F1
#
_cell.length_a   1.000
_cell.length_b   1.000
_cell.length_c   1.000
_cell.angle_alpha   90.00
_cell.angle_beta   90.00
_cell.angle_gamma   90.00
#
_symmetry.space_group_name_H-M   'P 1'
#
loop_
_entity.id
_entity.type
_entity.pdbx_description
1 polymer ?
#
loop_
_entity_poly.entity_id
_entity_poly.type
_entity_poly.pdbx_seq_one_letter_code
_entity_poly.pdbx_strand_id
1 'polypeptide(L)'
;MEIQLDKTYPQKPPSVSAEVPYIFNVKWSVKSRLKDLVQQFREHLEKLQEFWSTLEDIDHSLCVTNKKKLSRATTCRQIDMGNDCSIMLSINARDPRSLPECRFMGSGPVVNPVRKLWLRNNKRWMKDKTLPENLAFILETELPRPSHVLENDQQVECGICYAQYLPIVVAGLSILFVWWTGCALSPQLGSTLTF
;
A
#
# COMPACT_ATOMS: atom_id res chain seq x y z
N MET A 1 -0.98 -8.86 -14.58
CA MET A 1 0.20 -8.40 -15.34
C MET A 1 -0.28 -8.08 -16.72
N GLU A 2 0.07 -6.90 -17.21
CA GLU A 2 -0.18 -6.48 -18.58
C GLU A 2 1.16 -6.39 -19.31
N ILE A 3 1.14 -6.76 -20.58
CA ILE A 3 2.32 -6.76 -21.45
C ILE A 3 1.98 -5.89 -22.65
N GLN A 4 2.80 -4.89 -22.93
CA GLN A 4 2.68 -4.05 -24.10
C GLN A 4 3.83 -4.33 -25.07
N LEU A 5 3.46 -4.56 -26.33
CA LEU A 5 4.40 -4.85 -27.43
C LEU A 5 4.42 -3.67 -28.38
N ASP A 6 5.63 -3.21 -28.71
CA ASP A 6 5.81 -2.21 -29.77
C ASP A 6 6.21 -2.89 -31.10
N LYS A 7 6.27 -2.08 -32.17
CA LYS A 7 6.64 -2.54 -33.51
C LYS A 7 8.07 -3.07 -33.63
N THR A 8 8.93 -2.79 -32.65
CA THR A 8 10.32 -3.23 -32.61
C THR A 8 10.49 -4.56 -31.89
N TYR A 9 9.42 -5.17 -31.38
CA TYR A 9 9.47 -6.52 -30.84
C TYR A 9 9.89 -7.55 -31.93
N PRO A 10 10.78 -8.51 -31.63
CA PRO A 10 11.41 -8.81 -30.34
C PRO A 10 12.78 -8.15 -30.11
N GLN A 11 13.18 -7.15 -30.91
CA GLN A 11 14.48 -6.48 -30.78
C GLN A 11 14.60 -5.71 -29.46
N LYS A 12 13.50 -5.12 -28.99
CA LYS A 12 13.39 -4.51 -27.65
C LYS A 12 12.54 -5.37 -26.71
N PRO A 13 12.81 -5.32 -25.39
CA PRO A 13 11.95 -5.97 -24.40
C PRO A 13 10.54 -5.37 -24.44
N PRO A 14 9.51 -6.18 -24.15
CA PRO A 14 8.16 -5.67 -23.92
C PRO A 14 8.10 -4.84 -22.63
N SER A 15 7.17 -3.87 -22.60
CA SER A 15 6.84 -3.13 -21.38
C SER A 15 5.89 -3.95 -20.52
N VAL A 16 6.10 -3.92 -19.19
CA VAL A 16 5.33 -4.70 -18.22
C VAL A 16 4.80 -3.81 -17.11
N SER A 17 3.51 -3.96 -16.80
CA SER A 17 2.84 -3.37 -15.64
C SER A 17 2.07 -4.44 -14.85
N ALA A 18 1.95 -4.25 -13.54
CA ALA A 18 1.20 -5.14 -12.66
C ALA A 18 0.93 -4.46 -11.31
N GLU A 19 -0.10 -4.92 -10.60
CA GLU A 19 -0.42 -4.53 -9.22
C GLU A 19 0.56 -5.17 -8.22
N VAL A 20 1.81 -4.71 -8.25
CA VAL A 20 2.91 -5.15 -7.39
C VAL A 20 3.67 -3.92 -6.87
N PRO A 21 4.34 -4.01 -5.70
CA PRO A 21 4.99 -2.84 -5.10
C PRO A 21 6.17 -2.30 -5.91
N TYR A 22 6.75 -3.13 -6.78
CA TYR A 22 7.72 -2.71 -7.79
C TYR A 22 7.78 -3.71 -8.94
N ILE A 23 8.13 -3.24 -10.13
CA ILE A 23 8.36 -4.07 -11.31
C ILE A 23 9.82 -4.55 -11.33
N PHE A 24 10.03 -5.79 -11.77
CA PHE A 24 11.34 -6.40 -11.91
C PHE A 24 12.06 -5.90 -13.17
N ASN A 25 13.39 -5.98 -13.19
CA ASN A 25 14.16 -5.70 -14.39
C ASN A 25 14.04 -6.86 -15.37
N VAL A 26 13.38 -6.63 -16.50
CA VAL A 26 13.18 -7.63 -17.54
C VAL A 26 14.53 -8.01 -18.17
N LYS A 27 14.93 -9.27 -18.05
CA LYS A 27 16.07 -9.83 -18.77
C LYS A 27 15.57 -10.31 -20.13
N TRP A 28 16.00 -9.63 -21.19
CA TRP A 28 15.52 -9.89 -22.56
C TRP A 28 16.66 -9.96 -23.56
N SER A 29 16.46 -10.80 -24.58
CA SER A 29 17.28 -10.88 -25.78
C SER A 29 16.39 -11.10 -26.99
N VAL A 30 16.90 -10.91 -28.22
CA VAL A 30 16.15 -11.16 -29.46
C VAL A 30 15.68 -12.63 -29.58
N LYS A 31 16.35 -13.56 -28.88
CA LYS A 31 15.98 -14.97 -28.82
C LYS A 31 14.92 -15.27 -27.77
N SER A 32 14.69 -14.35 -26.84
CA SER A 32 13.68 -14.49 -25.79
C SER A 32 12.27 -14.54 -26.39
N ARG A 33 11.36 -15.13 -25.62
CA ARG A 33 9.95 -15.30 -25.94
C ARG A 33 9.11 -14.84 -24.75
N LEU A 34 7.84 -14.55 -24.99
CA LEU A 34 6.92 -14.13 -23.91
C LEU A 34 6.84 -15.13 -22.76
N LYS A 35 7.03 -16.43 -23.01
CA LYS A 35 7.11 -17.44 -21.93
C LYS A 35 8.26 -17.17 -20.95
N ASP A 36 9.40 -16.66 -21.42
CA ASP A 36 10.56 -16.37 -20.58
C ASP A 36 10.28 -15.17 -19.68
N LEU A 37 9.49 -14.21 -20.17
CA LEU A 37 9.01 -13.07 -19.39
C LEU A 37 8.01 -13.50 -18.32
N VAL A 38 7.05 -14.36 -18.67
CA VAL A 38 6.07 -14.90 -17.72
C VAL A 38 6.80 -15.69 -16.63
N GLN A 39 7.84 -16.45 -16.97
CA GLN A 39 8.66 -17.16 -15.99
C GLN A 39 9.38 -16.19 -15.03
N GLN A 40 10.01 -15.13 -15.56
CA GLN A 40 10.62 -14.10 -14.71
C GLN A 40 9.61 -13.40 -13.80
N PHE A 41 8.39 -13.16 -14.28
CA PHE A 41 7.34 -12.59 -13.45
C PHE A 41 6.92 -13.55 -12.33
N ARG A 42 6.80 -14.85 -12.59
CA ARG A 42 6.53 -15.84 -11.54
C ARG A 42 7.61 -15.83 -10.46
N GLU A 43 8.88 -15.84 -10.84
CA GLU A 43 10.01 -15.73 -9.89
C GLU A 43 9.99 -14.43 -9.09
N HIS A 44 9.51 -13.34 -9.70
CA HIS A 44 9.31 -12.07 -9.01
C HIS A 44 8.18 -12.14 -7.98
N LEU A 45 7.05 -12.79 -8.30
CA LEU A 45 5.96 -13.02 -7.36
C LEU A 45 6.39 -13.88 -6.16
N GLU A 46 7.26 -14.86 -6.36
CA GLU A 46 7.80 -15.67 -5.26
C GLU A 46 8.60 -14.81 -4.26
N LYS A 47 9.39 -13.85 -4.75
CA LYS A 47 10.14 -12.92 -3.88
C LYS A 47 9.25 -11.98 -3.06
N LEU A 48 8.04 -11.72 -3.54
CA LEU A 48 7.09 -10.82 -2.90
C LEU A 48 6.21 -11.52 -1.85
N GLN A 49 6.29 -12.85 -1.70
CA GLN A 49 5.46 -13.58 -0.73
C GLN A 49 5.71 -13.11 0.70
N GLU A 50 6.97 -12.89 1.10
CA GLU A 50 7.30 -12.39 2.44
C GLU A 50 6.74 -10.98 2.68
N PHE A 51 6.70 -10.14 1.64
CA PHE A 51 6.14 -8.81 1.74
C PHE A 51 4.63 -8.87 1.99
N TRP A 52 3.90 -9.65 1.21
CA TRP A 52 2.45 -9.77 1.38
C TRP A 52 2.07 -10.45 2.70
N SER A 53 2.79 -11.48 3.13
CA SER A 53 2.54 -12.09 4.44
C SER A 53 2.81 -11.13 5.60
N THR A 54 3.82 -10.26 5.48
CA THR A 54 4.07 -9.20 6.46
C THR A 54 2.92 -8.18 6.49
N LEU A 55 2.39 -7.81 5.33
CA LEU A 55 1.22 -6.92 5.26
C LEU A 55 -0.04 -7.56 5.85
N GLU A 56 -0.28 -8.83 5.56
CA GLU A 56 -1.42 -9.59 6.10
C GLU A 56 -1.34 -9.71 7.62
N ASP A 57 -0.15 -9.97 8.17
CA ASP A 57 0.07 -9.99 9.62
C ASP A 57 -0.26 -8.64 10.26
N ILE A 58 0.14 -7.53 9.64
CA ILE A 58 -0.23 -6.18 10.11
C ILE A 58 -1.73 -5.94 10.03
N ASP A 59 -2.33 -6.26 8.89
CA ASP A 59 -3.75 -6.01 8.61
C ASP A 59 -4.67 -6.85 9.54
N HIS A 60 -4.18 -8.01 10.00
CA HIS A 60 -4.84 -8.89 10.95
C HIS A 60 -4.59 -8.50 12.42
N SER A 61 -3.37 -8.10 12.75
CA SER A 61 -2.96 -7.88 14.15
C SER A 61 -3.21 -6.46 14.66
N LEU A 62 -3.28 -5.46 13.77
CA LEU A 62 -3.35 -4.03 14.14
C LEU A 62 -4.57 -3.33 13.54
N CYS A 63 -5.03 -2.27 14.22
CA CYS A 63 -6.12 -1.43 13.73
C CYS A 63 -5.69 -0.57 12.52
N VAL A 64 -5.69 -1.16 11.32
CA VAL A 64 -5.34 -0.46 10.07
C VAL A 64 -6.51 0.36 9.55
N THR A 65 -6.29 1.66 9.34
CA THR A 65 -7.25 2.59 8.73
C THR A 65 -7.32 2.39 7.22
N ASN A 66 -8.49 2.64 6.61
CA ASN A 66 -8.71 2.61 5.15
C ASN A 66 -8.49 1.25 4.47
N LYS A 67 -8.84 0.14 5.13
CA LYS A 67 -8.70 -1.23 4.59
C LYS A 67 -9.30 -1.41 3.19
N LYS A 68 -10.42 -0.73 2.91
CA LYS A 68 -11.14 -0.78 1.61
C LYS A 68 -10.29 -0.35 0.41
N LYS A 69 -9.10 0.26 0.62
CA LYS A 69 -8.22 0.81 -0.43
C LYS A 69 -6.88 0.09 -0.61
N LEU A 70 -6.66 -1.02 0.11
CA LEU A 70 -5.37 -1.68 0.10
C LEU A 70 -5.25 -2.63 -1.11
N SER A 71 -4.32 -2.31 -2.02
CA SER A 71 -3.94 -3.22 -3.11
C SER A 71 -2.65 -3.97 -2.80
N ARG A 72 -2.35 -5.03 -3.56
CA ARG A 72 -1.07 -5.76 -3.47
C ARG A 72 0.15 -4.89 -3.80
N ALA A 73 -0.04 -3.74 -4.43
CA ALA A 73 1.01 -2.76 -4.71
C ALA A 73 1.23 -1.77 -3.55
N THR A 74 0.30 -1.67 -2.61
CA THR A 74 0.34 -0.66 -1.55
C THR A 74 1.35 -1.04 -0.47
N THR A 75 2.44 -0.29 -0.37
CA THR A 75 3.54 -0.50 0.59
C THR A 75 3.33 0.18 1.94
N CYS A 76 2.35 1.09 2.04
CA CYS A 76 2.09 1.83 3.25
C CYS A 76 0.91 1.24 4.04
N ARG A 77 0.96 1.38 5.36
CA ARG A 77 -0.16 1.07 6.27
C ARG A 77 -0.29 2.18 7.30
N GLN A 78 -1.51 2.70 7.44
CA GLN A 78 -1.83 3.63 8.50
C GLN A 78 -2.49 2.85 9.63
N ILE A 79 -1.88 2.88 10.81
CA ILE A 79 -2.34 2.19 12.01
C ILE A 79 -2.86 3.24 12.99
N ASP A 80 -4.08 3.03 13.47
CA ASP A 80 -4.63 3.77 14.58
C ASP A 80 -3.98 3.31 15.89
N MET A 81 -3.42 4.26 16.63
CA MET A 81 -2.79 4.03 17.93
C MET A 81 -3.74 4.38 19.09
N GLY A 82 -4.93 4.90 18.80
CA GLY A 82 -5.86 5.47 19.78
C GLY A 82 -5.48 6.89 20.19
N ASN A 83 -6.37 7.54 20.96
CA ASN A 83 -6.18 8.91 21.48
C ASN A 83 -5.86 9.96 20.39
N ASP A 84 -6.55 9.90 19.25
CA ASP A 84 -6.32 10.78 18.08
C ASP A 84 -4.87 10.76 17.56
N CYS A 85 -4.20 9.62 17.72
CA CYS A 85 -2.85 9.37 17.23
C CYS A 85 -2.86 8.22 16.24
N SER A 86 -2.17 8.39 15.11
CA SER A 86 -1.94 7.30 14.16
C SER A 86 -0.51 7.32 13.63
N ILE A 87 -0.06 6.17 13.16
CA ILE A 87 1.26 5.98 12.57
C ILE A 87 1.10 5.47 11.14
N MET A 88 1.72 6.16 10.20
CA MET A 88 1.87 5.68 8.83
C MET A 88 3.23 5.02 8.68
N LEU A 89 3.20 3.72 8.39
CA LEU A 89 4.38 2.91 8.07
C LEU A 89 4.59 2.86 6.56
N SER A 90 5.83 2.95 6.12
CA SER A 90 6.25 2.60 4.77
C SER A 90 7.11 1.33 4.83
N ILE A 91 6.62 0.24 4.25
CA ILE A 91 7.25 -1.07 4.33
C ILE A 91 8.07 -1.33 3.08
N ASN A 92 9.33 -1.70 3.26
CA ASN A 92 10.21 -2.03 2.16
C ASN A 92 9.82 -3.37 1.54
N ALA A 93 9.29 -3.36 0.32
CA ALA A 93 8.86 -4.57 -0.37
C ALA A 93 9.97 -5.59 -0.69
N ARG A 94 11.25 -5.17 -0.63
CA ARG A 94 12.41 -6.07 -0.84
C ARG A 94 12.98 -6.63 0.45
N ASP A 95 12.66 -6.01 1.59
CA ASP A 95 13.13 -6.40 2.91
C ASP A 95 12.03 -6.07 3.94
N PRO A 96 10.88 -6.77 3.88
CA PRO A 96 9.66 -6.36 4.58
C PRO A 96 9.76 -6.44 6.11
N ARG A 97 10.72 -7.22 6.63
CA ARG A 97 11.02 -7.31 8.06
C ARG A 97 12.02 -6.27 8.55
N SER A 98 12.53 -5.41 7.69
CA SER A 98 13.39 -4.29 8.07
C SER A 98 12.62 -3.22 8.85
N LEU A 99 13.35 -2.36 9.56
CA LEU A 99 12.77 -1.20 10.25
C LEU A 99 12.05 -0.30 9.22
N PRO A 100 10.72 -0.11 9.33
CA PRO A 100 9.98 0.73 8.39
C PRO A 100 10.26 2.21 8.62
N GLU A 101 10.02 3.02 7.59
CA GLU A 101 9.91 4.46 7.79
C GLU A 101 8.57 4.78 8.46
N CYS A 102 8.60 5.65 9.47
CA CYS A 102 7.44 5.94 10.31
C CYS A 102 7.12 7.44 10.30
N ARG A 103 5.85 7.77 10.02
CA ARG A 103 5.30 9.12 10.18
C ARG A 103 4.15 9.10 11.17
N PHE A 104 4.32 9.78 12.30
CA PHE A 104 3.28 9.94 13.31
C PHE A 104 2.37 11.13 12.99
N MET A 105 1.07 10.97 13.21
CA MET A 105 0.02 11.93 12.90
C MET A 105 -0.88 12.09 14.13
N GLY A 106 -1.23 13.33 14.47
CA GLY A 106 -1.97 13.68 15.67
C GLY A 106 -1.49 15.02 16.24
N SER A 107 -2.04 15.43 17.39
CA SER A 107 -1.64 16.68 18.04
C SER A 107 -0.21 16.59 18.59
N GLY A 108 0.49 17.72 18.67
CA GLY A 108 1.86 17.80 19.18
C GLY A 108 2.04 17.14 20.57
N PRO A 109 1.20 17.46 21.56
CA PRO A 109 1.29 16.85 22.90
C PRO A 109 1.16 15.33 22.91
N VAL A 110 0.33 14.77 22.01
CA VAL A 110 0.12 13.32 21.90
C VAL A 110 1.26 12.63 21.14
N VAL A 111 1.70 13.20 20.01
CA VAL A 111 2.67 12.56 19.12
C VAL A 111 4.12 12.70 19.62
N ASN A 112 4.48 13.81 20.28
CA ASN A 112 5.86 14.09 20.65
C ASN A 112 6.48 13.04 21.60
N PRO A 113 5.78 12.55 22.65
CA PRO A 113 6.29 11.46 23.48
C PRO A 113 6.54 10.17 22.69
N VAL A 114 5.58 9.77 21.85
CA VAL A 114 5.66 8.56 21.02
C VAL A 114 6.85 8.65 20.05
N ARG A 115 7.05 9.81 19.41
CA ARG A 115 8.19 10.06 18.53
C ARG A 115 9.52 9.93 19.28
N LYS A 116 9.62 10.41 20.52
CA LYS A 116 10.82 10.28 21.36
C LYS A 116 11.11 8.81 21.69
N LEU A 117 10.10 8.02 22.03
CA LEU A 117 10.23 6.57 22.26
C LEU A 117 10.77 5.87 21.02
N TRP A 118 10.16 6.14 19.85
CA TRP A 118 10.63 5.60 18.57
C TRP A 118 12.10 5.94 18.28
N LEU A 119 12.49 7.21 18.43
CA LEU A 119 13.86 7.64 18.19
C LEU A 119 14.87 7.01 19.16
N ARG A 120 14.47 6.79 20.41
CA ARG A 120 15.28 6.13 21.43
C ARG A 120 15.45 4.63 21.16
N ASN A 121 14.37 3.96 20.74
CA ASN A 121 14.29 2.49 20.73
C ASN A 121 14.41 1.86 19.33
N ASN A 122 14.40 2.60 18.22
CA ASN A 122 14.41 2.01 16.86
C ASN A 122 15.59 1.06 16.60
N LYS A 123 16.74 1.26 17.25
CA LYS A 123 17.91 0.38 17.12
C LYS A 123 17.70 -1.00 17.73
N ARG A 124 16.64 -1.18 18.51
CA ARG A 124 16.23 -2.45 19.13
C ARG A 124 15.27 -3.24 18.22
N TRP A 125 15.06 -2.82 16.98
CA TRP A 125 14.29 -3.56 15.98
C TRP A 125 14.94 -4.90 15.67
N MET A 126 14.15 -5.98 15.69
CA MET A 126 14.65 -7.33 15.46
C MET A 126 13.89 -7.97 14.29
N LYS A 127 14.61 -8.41 13.27
CA LYS A 127 14.02 -8.98 12.03
C LYS A 127 13.38 -10.36 12.20
N ASP A 128 13.68 -11.04 13.29
CA ASP A 128 13.10 -12.34 13.66
C ASP A 128 11.73 -12.20 14.33
N LYS A 129 11.40 -11.01 14.86
CA LYS A 129 10.07 -10.69 15.38
C LYS A 129 9.14 -10.15 14.31
N THR A 130 7.84 -10.33 14.53
CA THR A 130 6.82 -9.75 13.67
C THR A 130 6.83 -8.22 13.76
N LEU A 131 6.24 -7.57 12.75
CA LEU A 131 6.16 -6.11 12.75
C LEU A 131 5.31 -5.57 13.92
N PRO A 132 4.12 -6.12 14.22
CA PRO A 132 3.31 -5.72 15.37
C PRO A 132 4.05 -5.85 16.72
N GLU A 133 4.79 -6.95 16.92
CA GLU A 133 5.58 -7.16 18.15
C GLU A 133 6.69 -6.13 18.29
N ASN A 134 7.42 -5.84 17.21
CA ASN A 134 8.46 -4.81 17.22
C ASN A 134 7.88 -3.43 17.54
N LEU A 135 6.73 -3.07 16.95
CA LEU A 135 6.07 -1.80 17.24
C LEU A 135 5.69 -1.68 18.71
N ALA A 136 5.02 -2.68 19.28
CA ALA A 136 4.61 -2.67 20.68
C ALA A 136 5.82 -2.54 21.61
N PHE A 137 6.91 -3.24 21.29
CA PHE A 137 8.15 -3.20 22.06
C PHE A 137 8.87 -1.84 21.98
N ILE A 138 8.97 -1.25 20.78
CA ILE A 138 9.67 0.03 20.57
C ILE A 138 8.88 1.20 21.16
N LEU A 139 7.56 1.16 21.02
CA LEU A 139 6.65 2.19 21.50
C LEU A 139 6.28 2.01 22.98
N GLU A 140 6.74 0.93 23.61
CA GLU A 140 6.50 0.61 25.02
C GLU A 140 5.01 0.64 25.38
N THR A 141 4.15 0.25 24.43
CA THR A 141 2.69 0.27 24.58
C THR A 141 2.07 -0.87 23.77
N GLU A 142 0.94 -1.37 24.24
CA GLU A 142 0.09 -2.23 23.42
C GLU A 142 -0.64 -1.37 22.38
N LEU A 143 -0.69 -1.85 21.15
CA LEU A 143 -1.42 -1.20 20.07
C LEU A 143 -2.86 -1.74 19.99
N PRO A 144 -3.85 -0.89 19.63
CA PRO A 144 -5.21 -1.33 19.44
C PRO A 144 -5.30 -2.46 18.40
N ARG A 145 -6.00 -3.54 18.78
CA ARG A 145 -6.33 -4.64 17.88
C ARG A 145 -7.59 -4.31 17.07
N PRO A 146 -7.77 -4.88 15.88
CA PRO A 146 -9.04 -4.80 15.16
C PRO A 146 -10.19 -5.31 16.04
N SER A 147 -11.24 -4.51 16.23
CA SER A 147 -12.46 -4.98 16.87
C SER A 147 -13.41 -5.60 15.84
N HIS A 148 -14.12 -6.67 16.22
CA HIS A 148 -15.14 -7.31 15.37
C HIS A 148 -16.47 -6.53 15.34
N VAL A 149 -16.57 -5.43 16.09
CA VAL A 149 -17.78 -4.60 16.15
C VAL A 149 -17.86 -3.84 14.84
N LEU A 150 -18.93 -4.10 14.09
CA LEU A 150 -19.32 -3.41 12.87
C LEU A 150 -19.02 -1.92 13.00
N GLU A 151 -18.20 -1.40 12.08
CA GLU A 151 -17.92 0.03 11.94
C GLU A 151 -19.26 0.77 12.10
N ASN A 152 -19.41 1.52 13.20
CA ASN A 152 -20.44 2.54 13.26
C ASN A 152 -19.99 3.57 12.23
N ASP A 153 -20.54 3.41 11.02
CA ASP A 153 -20.24 4.11 9.79
C ASP A 153 -20.73 5.57 9.93
N GLN A 154 -20.23 6.31 10.93
CA GLN A 154 -20.20 7.76 10.87
C GLN A 154 -19.26 8.10 9.73
N GLN A 155 -19.83 8.07 8.53
CA GLN A 155 -19.21 8.42 7.27
C GLN A 155 -18.82 9.89 7.36
N VAL A 156 -17.58 10.16 7.78
CA VAL A 156 -17.03 11.51 7.82
C VAL A 156 -16.63 11.87 6.40
N GLU A 157 -17.45 12.69 5.76
CA GLU A 157 -17.09 13.31 4.49
C GLU A 157 -16.03 14.40 4.72
N CYS A 158 -15.13 14.55 3.76
CA CYS A 158 -14.18 15.66 3.80
C CYS A 158 -14.93 17.00 3.73
N GLY A 159 -14.73 17.91 4.69
CA GLY A 159 -15.38 19.23 4.70
C GLY A 159 -14.98 20.20 3.57
N ILE A 160 -14.16 19.74 2.61
CA ILE A 160 -13.75 20.52 1.42
C ILE A 160 -14.37 19.91 0.16
N CYS A 161 -14.11 18.63 -0.11
CA CYS A 161 -14.58 17.98 -1.34
C CYS A 161 -15.84 17.15 -1.16
N TYR A 162 -16.36 17.01 0.07
CA TYR A 162 -17.52 16.18 0.44
C TYR A 162 -17.38 14.71 0.02
N ALA A 163 -16.18 14.29 -0.39
CA ALA A 163 -15.91 12.91 -0.73
C ALA A 163 -15.53 12.14 0.53
N GLN A 164 -16.13 10.96 0.69
CA GLN A 164 -15.70 9.96 1.68
C GLN A 164 -14.36 9.35 1.28
N TYR A 165 -14.15 9.18 -0.02
CA TYR A 165 -12.96 8.56 -0.57
C TYR A 165 -12.47 9.31 -1.79
N LEU A 166 -11.20 9.72 -1.76
CA LEU A 166 -10.51 10.18 -2.97
C LEU A 166 -10.11 8.98 -3.86
N PRO A 167 -10.13 9.13 -5.20
CA PRO A 167 -9.62 8.13 -6.12
C PRO A 167 -8.12 7.91 -5.88
N ILE A 168 -7.70 6.65 -5.89
CA ILE A 168 -6.30 6.28 -5.72
C ILE A 168 -5.58 6.63 -7.03
N VAL A 169 -4.77 7.68 -7.02
CA VAL A 169 -3.87 7.97 -8.14
C VAL A 169 -2.64 7.10 -7.94
N VAL A 170 -2.60 5.95 -8.61
CA VAL A 170 -1.38 5.14 -8.70
C VAL A 170 -0.38 5.95 -9.52
N ALA A 171 0.62 6.54 -8.86
CA ALA A 171 1.71 7.26 -9.52
C ALA A 171 2.45 6.28 -10.45
N GLY A 172 2.06 6.25 -11.72
CA GLY A 172 2.55 5.29 -12.71
C GLY A 172 1.59 4.98 -13.85
N LEU A 173 0.29 5.28 -13.72
CA LEU A 173 -0.65 5.28 -14.84
C LEU A 173 -1.01 6.73 -15.17
N SER A 174 -0.51 7.23 -16.30
CA SER A 174 -0.96 8.48 -16.90
C SER A 174 -2.42 8.35 -17.30
N ILE A 175 -3.34 8.53 -16.36
CA ILE A 175 -4.75 8.80 -16.65
C ILE A 175 -4.92 10.31 -16.54
N LEU A 176 -4.54 11.00 -17.60
CA LEU A 176 -4.91 12.39 -17.88
C LEU A 176 -6.39 12.44 -18.25
N PHE A 177 -7.29 12.29 -17.28
CA PHE A 177 -8.71 12.68 -17.33
C PHE A 177 -9.17 12.59 -15.86
N VAL A 178 -9.57 13.63 -15.13
CA VAL A 178 -10.52 14.69 -15.46
C VAL A 178 -10.27 15.86 -14.48
N TRP A 179 -9.82 17.01 -14.97
CA TRP A 179 -10.09 18.31 -14.35
C TRP A 179 -10.35 19.31 -15.46
N TRP A 180 -11.53 19.24 -16.10
CA TRP A 180 -12.17 20.40 -16.72
C TRP A 180 -13.61 20.06 -17.12
N THR A 181 -14.54 20.41 -16.25
CA THR A 181 -15.73 21.24 -16.52
C THR A 181 -16.62 21.13 -15.30
N GLY A 182 -16.87 22.27 -14.65
CA GLY A 182 -17.98 22.37 -13.73
C GLY A 182 -19.27 22.19 -14.53
N CYS A 183 -20.08 21.21 -14.18
CA CYS A 183 -21.52 21.21 -14.37
C CYS A 183 -22.14 20.06 -13.56
N ALA A 184 -23.31 20.36 -13.02
CA ALA A 184 -24.05 19.57 -12.05
C ALA A 184 -24.46 18.17 -12.57
N LEU A 185 -24.59 17.25 -11.61
CA LEU A 185 -25.18 15.92 -11.78
C LEU A 185 -26.55 15.97 -12.46
N SER A 186 -26.77 15.06 -13.41
CA SER A 186 -28.05 14.41 -13.61
C SER A 186 -27.82 12.93 -13.99
N PRO A 187 -28.52 11.96 -13.38
CA PRO A 187 -28.26 10.54 -13.59
C PRO A 187 -29.11 10.02 -14.76
N GLN A 188 -28.46 9.45 -15.77
CA GLN A 188 -29.14 8.62 -16.77
C GLN A 188 -28.39 7.28 -16.90
N LEU A 189 -29.17 6.26 -16.58
CA LEU A 189 -29.00 4.82 -16.71
C LEU A 189 -28.27 4.40 -18.00
N GLY A 190 -27.28 3.51 -17.91
CA GLY A 190 -26.59 2.96 -19.08
C GLY A 190 -25.66 1.81 -18.73
N SER A 191 -26.15 0.60 -19.00
CA SER A 191 -25.52 -0.71 -18.83
C SER A 191 -24.28 -0.92 -19.71
N THR A 192 -23.21 -1.49 -19.15
CA THR A 192 -22.20 -2.25 -19.92
C THR A 192 -21.67 -3.43 -19.09
N LEU A 193 -21.78 -4.63 -19.66
CA LEU A 193 -21.22 -5.88 -19.17
C LEU A 193 -19.69 -5.91 -19.33
N THR A 194 -18.99 -6.43 -18.33
CA THR A 194 -17.59 -6.84 -18.42
C THR A 194 -17.51 -8.31 -18.02
N PHE A 195 -16.81 -9.11 -18.84
CA PHE A 195 -16.42 -10.49 -18.54
C PHE A 195 -15.32 -10.54 -17.47
#